data_AF-A0A0K9XLQ5-F1
#
_entry.id   AF-A0A0K9XLQ5-F1
#
_cell.length_a   1.000
_cell.length_b   1.000
_cell.length_c   1.000
_cell.angle_alpha   90.00
_cell.angle_beta   90.00
_cell.angle_gamma   90.00
#
_symmetry.space_group_name_H-M   'P 1'
#
loop_
_entity.id
_entity.type
_entity.pdbx_description
1 polymer ?
#
loop_
_entity_poly.entity_id
_entity_poly.type
_entity_poly.pdbx_seq_one_letter_code
_entity_poly.pdbx_strand_id
1 'polypeptide(L)'
;MGWYGGAQARLVWASGRIPGGPRPVAPATGPTRTVAAGWPPSLEVSTLGWPEGAYLIRLTADSGAQRYVPLTVRSRTTAGRLVLVNAVATWQAYNTWGGHSLYHGPGGKGDYTARSLAVSCDRPYDGDGAPLFTTYEQPAVALAERLGLPLAYLTTMDIDREPDILRGAHGVVSLGHDEYWTPALRRAVTAARDAGTNVAFLGANACFRRIRLENSAGGDRRLVVCYKTDAARDPLYGRDDAAVTTDWRAPPHPDPEHSLTGTLYEANPATADYVVTEPDHWLFEGTGVRRGTAFRNLVGTEYDRVNGGATTPRPIEVVAHSRLVCRGVRSYADSAYYTTPGGAGVFNTGTMRWVESLTGDGGHGIPPDTARFTGRVTASLFRVFAAGPAGRSRPAADNLDAHRPYEGDPVWSGRDLW
;
A
#
# COMPACT_ATOMS: atom_id res chain seq x y z
N MET A 1 -9.17 6.74 -14.32
CA MET A 1 -8.73 7.61 -13.22
C MET A 1 -7.27 7.92 -13.47
N GLY A 2 -6.88 9.19 -13.50
CA GLY A 2 -5.65 9.58 -14.18
C GLY A 2 -5.40 11.08 -14.15
N TRP A 3 -4.61 11.64 -15.07
CA TRP A 3 -4.37 13.10 -15.10
C TRP A 3 -5.46 13.87 -15.85
N TYR A 4 -5.72 13.49 -17.10
CA TYR A 4 -6.72 14.08 -18.01
C TYR A 4 -6.80 15.62 -17.95
N GLY A 5 -5.65 16.30 -18.05
CA GLY A 5 -5.61 17.77 -18.04
C GLY A 5 -5.98 18.40 -16.69
N GLY A 6 -5.89 17.64 -15.59
CA GLY A 6 -6.26 18.07 -14.24
C GLY A 6 -7.66 17.65 -13.83
N ALA A 7 -8.48 17.10 -14.73
CA ALA A 7 -9.84 16.63 -14.40
C ALA A 7 -9.86 15.35 -13.53
N GLN A 8 -8.72 14.67 -13.43
CA GLN A 8 -8.50 13.44 -12.67
C GLN A 8 -9.31 12.18 -13.06
N ALA A 9 -10.30 12.33 -13.93
CA ALA A 9 -11.05 11.24 -14.52
C ALA A 9 -11.47 11.58 -15.96
N ARG A 10 -11.73 10.54 -16.75
CA ARG A 10 -12.36 10.63 -18.07
C ARG A 10 -13.43 9.56 -18.15
N LEU A 11 -14.63 9.96 -18.56
CA LEU A 11 -15.71 9.01 -18.85
C LEU A 11 -15.34 8.20 -20.10
N VAL A 12 -15.35 6.87 -19.99
CA VAL A 12 -15.04 5.95 -21.11
C VAL A 12 -16.24 5.11 -21.53
N TRP A 13 -17.24 4.98 -20.66
CA TRP A 13 -18.39 4.13 -20.86
C TRP A 13 -19.51 4.51 -19.88
N ALA A 14 -20.76 4.31 -20.29
CA ALA A 14 -21.93 4.42 -19.44
C ALA A 14 -22.98 3.39 -19.89
N SER A 15 -23.73 2.83 -18.95
CA SER A 15 -24.91 1.99 -19.25
C SER A 15 -26.16 2.83 -19.48
N GLY A 16 -27.20 2.19 -20.02
CA GLY A 16 -28.57 2.64 -19.80
C GLY A 16 -29.02 2.44 -18.35
N ARG A 17 -30.30 2.73 -18.09
CA ARG A 17 -30.94 2.43 -16.79
C ARG A 17 -31.05 0.92 -16.60
N ILE A 18 -30.59 0.42 -15.46
CA ILE A 18 -30.69 -0.99 -15.08
C ILE A 18 -31.70 -1.10 -13.92
N PRO A 19 -32.67 -2.02 -13.98
CA PRO A 19 -33.58 -2.26 -12.86
C PRO A 19 -32.79 -2.63 -11.60
N GLY A 20 -32.90 -1.79 -10.58
CA GLY A 20 -32.33 -2.01 -9.25
C GLY A 20 -33.41 -2.38 -8.24
N GLY A 21 -33.00 -3.00 -7.14
CA GLY A 21 -33.89 -3.31 -6.02
C GLY A 21 -33.09 -3.50 -4.73
N PRO A 22 -33.75 -3.41 -3.56
CA PRO A 22 -33.10 -3.71 -2.30
C PRO A 22 -32.57 -5.15 -2.31
N ARG A 23 -31.36 -5.33 -1.77
CA ARG A 23 -30.73 -6.64 -1.65
C ARG A 23 -30.38 -6.90 -0.19
N PRO A 24 -30.74 -8.07 0.36
CA PRO A 24 -30.47 -8.37 1.76
C PRO A 24 -28.97 -8.58 1.99
N VAL A 25 -28.51 -8.28 3.19
CA VAL A 25 -27.17 -8.65 3.65
C VAL A 25 -27.27 -10.01 4.32
N ALA A 26 -26.64 -11.02 3.75
CA ALA A 26 -26.56 -12.34 4.39
C ALA A 26 -25.70 -12.26 5.66
N PRO A 27 -26.03 -13.03 6.73
CA PRO A 27 -25.19 -13.09 7.92
C PRO A 27 -23.82 -13.69 7.60
N ALA A 28 -22.83 -13.42 8.45
CA ALA A 28 -21.53 -14.07 8.38
C ALA A 28 -21.66 -15.60 8.51
N THR A 29 -20.79 -16.33 7.81
CA THR A 29 -20.86 -17.79 7.70
C THR A 29 -19.55 -18.46 8.10
N GLY A 30 -19.65 -19.70 8.56
CA GLY A 30 -18.50 -20.57 8.85
C GLY A 30 -17.63 -20.12 10.03
N PRO A 31 -16.54 -20.87 10.30
CA PRO A 31 -15.63 -20.60 11.43
C PRO A 31 -14.82 -19.31 11.24
N THR A 32 -14.68 -18.84 10.01
CA THR A 32 -13.96 -17.60 9.65
C THR A 32 -14.86 -16.36 9.69
N ARG A 33 -16.16 -16.52 9.94
CA ARG A 33 -17.15 -15.43 9.97
C ARG A 33 -17.11 -14.61 8.68
N THR A 34 -17.10 -15.29 7.54
CA THR A 34 -16.99 -14.66 6.23
C THR A 34 -18.35 -14.12 5.80
N VAL A 35 -18.40 -12.85 5.39
CA VAL A 35 -19.57 -12.24 4.78
C VAL A 35 -19.38 -12.20 3.26
N ALA A 36 -20.41 -12.62 2.52
CA ALA A 36 -20.51 -12.48 1.07
C ALA A 36 -21.92 -12.01 0.71
N ALA A 37 -22.08 -11.31 -0.41
CA ALA A 37 -23.38 -10.78 -0.81
C ALA A 37 -24.33 -11.89 -1.31
N GLY A 38 -23.81 -12.82 -2.15
CA GLY A 38 -24.64 -13.86 -2.78
C GLY A 38 -25.72 -13.31 -3.71
N TRP A 39 -25.56 -12.07 -4.19
CA TRP A 39 -26.54 -11.43 -5.07
C TRP A 39 -26.33 -11.89 -6.52
N PRO A 40 -27.41 -12.03 -7.31
CA PRO A 40 -27.28 -12.31 -8.74
C PRO A 40 -26.64 -11.13 -9.47
N PRO A 41 -25.82 -11.37 -10.51
CA PRO A 41 -25.30 -10.33 -11.38
C PRO A 41 -26.42 -9.48 -11.96
N SER A 42 -26.28 -8.14 -11.89
CA SER A 42 -27.26 -7.21 -12.48
C SER A 42 -26.85 -6.72 -13.86
N LEU A 43 -25.54 -6.69 -14.15
CA LEU A 43 -24.98 -6.24 -15.41
C LEU A 43 -23.60 -6.87 -15.61
N GLU A 44 -23.28 -7.24 -16.84
CA GLU A 44 -21.92 -7.57 -17.27
C GLU A 44 -21.34 -6.39 -18.05
N VAL A 45 -20.13 -5.97 -17.71
CA VAL A 45 -19.46 -4.83 -18.34
C VAL A 45 -18.19 -5.33 -19.01
N SER A 46 -18.19 -5.35 -20.35
CA SER A 46 -16.97 -5.65 -21.10
C SER A 46 -16.00 -4.47 -21.01
N THR A 47 -14.76 -4.75 -20.61
CA THR A 47 -13.64 -3.80 -20.63
C THR A 47 -12.85 -3.86 -21.94
N LEU A 48 -13.34 -4.61 -22.94
CA LEU A 48 -12.68 -4.72 -24.24
C LEU A 48 -12.55 -3.33 -24.88
N GLY A 49 -11.32 -2.98 -25.27
CA GLY A 49 -11.00 -1.68 -25.87
C GLY A 49 -10.77 -0.55 -24.86
N TRP A 50 -10.94 -0.80 -23.55
CA TRP A 50 -10.53 0.18 -22.54
C TRP A 50 -9.00 0.19 -22.44
N PRO A 51 -8.38 1.38 -22.29
CA PRO A 51 -6.98 1.46 -21.93
C PRO A 51 -6.67 0.69 -20.63
N GLU A 52 -5.43 0.23 -20.49
CA GLU A 52 -4.92 -0.21 -19.20
C GLU A 52 -4.90 0.96 -18.22
N GLY A 53 -5.30 0.73 -16.96
CA GLY A 53 -5.48 1.82 -16.01
C GLY A 53 -6.32 1.49 -14.78
N ALA A 54 -6.41 2.46 -13.87
CA ALA A 54 -7.33 2.44 -12.74
C ALA A 54 -8.68 3.09 -13.11
N TYR A 55 -9.78 2.47 -12.69
CA TYR A 55 -11.15 2.85 -13.03
C TYR A 55 -12.03 2.88 -11.78
N LEU A 56 -13.03 3.75 -11.80
CA LEU A 56 -14.16 3.71 -10.87
C LEU A 56 -15.44 3.55 -11.71
N ILE A 57 -16.23 2.52 -11.42
CA ILE A 57 -17.60 2.43 -11.91
C ILE A 57 -18.48 3.18 -10.92
N ARG A 58 -19.05 4.32 -11.35
CA ARG A 58 -19.98 5.09 -10.53
C ARG A 58 -21.40 4.58 -10.72
N LEU A 59 -21.94 3.92 -9.70
CA LEU A 59 -23.34 3.55 -9.60
C LEU A 59 -24.14 4.77 -9.14
N THR A 60 -25.19 5.13 -9.87
CA THR A 60 -26.09 6.25 -9.52
C THR A 60 -27.52 5.74 -9.46
N ALA A 61 -28.17 5.88 -8.31
CA ALA A 61 -29.57 5.52 -8.11
C ALA A 61 -30.52 6.65 -8.53
N ASP A 62 -31.80 6.34 -8.70
CA ASP A 62 -32.85 7.33 -9.03
C ASP A 62 -33.04 8.41 -7.96
N SER A 63 -32.68 8.09 -6.72
CA SER A 63 -32.64 9.05 -5.61
C SER A 63 -31.47 10.03 -5.68
N GLY A 64 -30.53 9.85 -6.62
CA GLY A 64 -29.28 10.61 -6.73
C GLY A 64 -28.14 10.07 -5.87
N ALA A 65 -28.37 9.05 -5.02
CA ALA A 65 -27.32 8.42 -4.23
C ALA A 65 -26.27 7.74 -5.14
N GLN A 66 -25.00 7.87 -4.76
CA GLN A 66 -23.87 7.35 -5.54
C GLN A 66 -22.98 6.42 -4.72
N ARG A 67 -22.41 5.43 -5.40
CA ARG A 67 -21.35 4.55 -4.88
C ARG A 67 -20.39 4.19 -5.99
N TYR A 68 -19.14 3.96 -5.65
CA TYR A 68 -18.09 3.55 -6.56
C TYR A 68 -17.77 2.06 -6.43
N VAL A 69 -17.37 1.45 -7.54
CA VAL A 69 -16.72 0.14 -7.58
C VAL A 69 -15.35 0.34 -8.24
N PRO A 70 -14.24 0.23 -7.50
CA PRO A 70 -12.92 0.32 -8.08
C PRO A 70 -12.61 -0.91 -8.93
N LEU A 71 -11.93 -0.67 -10.05
CA LEU A 71 -11.54 -1.68 -11.03
C LEU A 71 -10.17 -1.32 -11.61
N THR A 72 -9.32 -2.33 -11.81
CA THR A 72 -8.06 -2.18 -12.53
C THR A 72 -8.17 -2.94 -13.84
N VAL A 73 -8.01 -2.23 -14.96
CA VAL A 73 -7.78 -2.88 -16.26
C VAL A 73 -6.29 -3.14 -16.35
N ARG A 74 -5.89 -4.37 -16.02
CA ARG A 74 -4.49 -4.77 -15.90
C ARG A 74 -3.72 -4.66 -17.20
N SER A 75 -2.44 -4.37 -17.06
CA SER A 75 -1.47 -4.46 -18.14
C SER A 75 -1.20 -5.91 -18.55
N ARG A 76 -0.98 -6.12 -19.85
CA ARG A 76 -0.56 -7.43 -20.39
C ARG A 76 0.91 -7.72 -20.16
N THR A 77 1.74 -6.68 -20.08
CA THR A 77 3.18 -6.76 -19.82
C THR A 77 3.61 -5.55 -19.00
N THR A 78 4.63 -5.74 -18.16
CA THR A 78 5.26 -4.68 -17.36
C THR A 78 6.66 -4.33 -17.84
N ALA A 79 7.20 -5.06 -18.82
CA ALA A 79 8.58 -4.88 -19.28
C ALA A 79 8.82 -3.43 -19.74
N GLY A 80 9.87 -2.79 -19.21
CA GLY A 80 10.23 -1.41 -19.50
C GLY A 80 9.33 -0.35 -18.89
N ARG A 81 8.43 -0.70 -17.96
CA ARG A 81 7.40 0.20 -17.42
C ARG A 81 7.55 0.42 -15.91
N LEU A 82 6.97 1.53 -15.44
CA LEU A 82 6.70 1.79 -14.03
C LEU A 82 5.31 1.23 -13.69
N VAL A 83 5.27 0.22 -12.84
CA VAL A 83 4.04 -0.50 -12.47
C VAL A 83 3.41 0.16 -11.25
N LEU A 84 2.17 0.64 -11.38
CA LEU A 84 1.35 1.10 -10.27
C LEU A 84 0.50 -0.07 -9.77
N VAL A 85 0.63 -0.40 -8.48
CA VAL A 85 -0.03 -1.57 -7.88
C VAL A 85 -1.19 -1.11 -6.99
N ASN A 86 -2.42 -1.49 -7.35
CA ASN A 86 -3.60 -1.23 -6.53
C ASN A 86 -3.73 -2.27 -5.40
N ALA A 87 -3.93 -1.81 -4.16
CA ALA A 87 -3.85 -2.62 -2.94
C ALA A 87 -5.16 -3.35 -2.60
N VAL A 88 -5.72 -4.12 -3.55
CA VAL A 88 -7.07 -4.71 -3.44
C VAL A 88 -7.25 -5.58 -2.19
N ALA A 89 -6.24 -6.36 -1.81
CA ALA A 89 -6.28 -7.16 -0.59
C ALA A 89 -6.45 -6.30 0.67
N THR A 90 -5.73 -5.18 0.74
CA THR A 90 -5.88 -4.18 1.81
C THR A 90 -7.27 -3.56 1.77
N TRP A 91 -7.81 -3.23 0.60
CA TRP A 91 -9.16 -2.69 0.52
C TRP A 91 -10.21 -3.65 1.09
N GLN A 92 -10.09 -4.96 0.82
CA GLN A 92 -11.00 -5.96 1.36
C GLN A 92 -10.81 -6.20 2.86
N ALA A 93 -9.57 -6.10 3.35
CA ALA A 93 -9.26 -6.25 4.77
C ALA A 93 -9.98 -5.22 5.65
N TYR A 94 -10.11 -3.99 5.15
CA TYR A 94 -10.76 -2.88 5.85
C TYR A 94 -12.26 -2.75 5.56
N ASN A 95 -12.76 -3.36 4.49
CA ASN A 95 -14.17 -3.31 4.11
C ASN A 95 -15.07 -3.92 5.21
N THR A 96 -15.86 -3.08 5.87
CA THR A 96 -16.81 -3.45 6.94
C THR A 96 -18.21 -3.78 6.43
N TRP A 97 -18.41 -3.86 5.12
CA TRP A 97 -19.73 -4.18 4.56
C TRP A 97 -20.24 -5.51 5.13
N GLY A 98 -21.47 -5.46 5.62
CA GLY A 98 -22.12 -6.55 6.34
C GLY A 98 -21.63 -6.78 7.76
N GLY A 99 -21.02 -5.77 8.38
CA GLY A 99 -20.72 -5.73 9.81
C GLY A 99 -19.44 -6.44 10.22
N HIS A 100 -18.66 -6.98 9.27
CA HIS A 100 -17.40 -7.64 9.56
C HIS A 100 -16.28 -7.25 8.59
N SER A 101 -15.07 -7.15 9.14
CA SER A 101 -13.81 -6.99 8.40
C SER A 101 -12.70 -7.78 9.10
N LEU A 102 -11.44 -7.67 8.64
CA LEU A 102 -10.28 -8.22 9.35
C LEU A 102 -9.89 -7.39 10.58
N TYR A 103 -10.67 -6.39 10.95
CA TYR A 103 -10.46 -5.54 12.13
C TYR A 103 -11.68 -5.45 13.04
N HIS A 104 -12.90 -5.61 12.50
CA HIS A 104 -14.13 -5.34 13.24
C HIS A 104 -15.09 -6.53 13.14
N GLY A 105 -15.67 -6.91 14.28
CA GLY A 105 -16.91 -7.67 14.35
C GLY A 105 -18.15 -6.75 14.36
N PRO A 106 -19.36 -7.30 14.56
CA PRO A 106 -20.61 -6.54 14.51
C PRO A 106 -20.69 -5.40 15.53
N GLY A 107 -19.99 -5.52 16.67
CA GLY A 107 -19.87 -4.46 17.66
C GLY A 107 -18.87 -3.34 17.31
N GLY A 108 -18.26 -3.36 16.11
CA GLY A 108 -17.32 -2.35 15.65
C GLY A 108 -15.93 -2.47 16.26
N LYS A 109 -15.28 -1.33 16.56
CA LYS A 109 -13.88 -1.26 17.05
C LYS A 109 -13.64 -2.06 18.34
N GLY A 110 -14.62 -2.12 19.24
CA GLY A 110 -14.50 -2.84 20.51
C GLY A 110 -14.65 -4.36 20.38
N ASP A 111 -15.05 -4.86 19.21
CA ASP A 111 -15.42 -6.26 18.98
C ASP A 111 -14.40 -7.00 18.10
N TYR A 112 -13.12 -6.80 18.43
CA TYR A 112 -12.01 -7.37 17.67
C TYR A 112 -12.05 -8.90 17.67
N THR A 113 -12.46 -9.54 18.76
CA THR A 113 -12.51 -11.02 18.87
C THR A 113 -13.59 -11.65 17.97
N ALA A 114 -14.62 -10.90 17.57
CA ALA A 114 -15.67 -11.36 16.65
C ALA A 114 -15.45 -10.94 15.19
N ARG A 115 -14.30 -10.34 14.86
CA ARG A 115 -13.93 -10.02 13.47
C ARG A 115 -13.91 -11.24 12.55
N SER A 116 -13.92 -11.02 11.25
CA SER A 116 -13.67 -12.06 10.25
C SER A 116 -12.21 -12.52 10.29
N LEU A 117 -11.99 -13.81 10.03
CA LEU A 117 -10.67 -14.40 9.75
C LEU A 117 -10.46 -14.58 8.24
N ALA A 118 -11.51 -14.39 7.45
CA ALA A 118 -11.46 -14.34 5.99
C ALA A 118 -12.52 -13.39 5.46
N VAL A 119 -12.16 -12.59 4.45
CA VAL A 119 -13.05 -11.59 3.82
C VAL A 119 -13.17 -11.85 2.32
N SER A 120 -14.41 -11.83 1.81
CA SER A 120 -14.71 -12.13 0.42
C SER A 120 -14.65 -10.88 -0.46
N CYS A 121 -14.21 -11.04 -1.71
CA CYS A 121 -14.33 -10.05 -2.78
C CYS A 121 -15.75 -10.04 -3.40
N ASP A 122 -16.61 -11.00 -3.05
CA ASP A 122 -17.99 -11.13 -3.53
C ASP A 122 -18.96 -10.32 -2.69
N ARG A 123 -18.56 -9.10 -2.33
CA ARG A 123 -19.37 -8.16 -1.56
C ARG A 123 -19.05 -6.72 -1.97
N PRO A 124 -20.02 -5.78 -1.84
CA PRO A 124 -19.75 -4.37 -2.05
C PRO A 124 -18.63 -3.86 -1.13
N TYR A 125 -17.88 -2.87 -1.60
CA TYR A 125 -17.10 -2.01 -0.71
C TYR A 125 -18.06 -1.17 0.14
N ASP A 126 -17.69 -0.92 1.39
CA ASP A 126 -18.44 -0.08 2.33
C ASP A 126 -18.28 1.42 2.03
N GLY A 127 -18.99 2.26 2.79
CA GLY A 127 -18.97 3.71 2.59
C GLY A 127 -19.43 4.14 1.18
N ASP A 128 -18.65 5.01 0.56
CA ASP A 128 -18.82 5.44 -0.83
C ASP A 128 -18.23 4.44 -1.85
N GLY A 129 -17.58 3.37 -1.38
CA GLY A 129 -17.08 2.25 -2.16
C GLY A 129 -15.64 2.37 -2.68
N ALA A 130 -15.00 3.53 -2.57
CA ALA A 130 -13.61 3.69 -3.02
C ALA A 130 -12.73 4.63 -2.16
N PRO A 131 -12.94 4.77 -0.84
CA PRO A 131 -12.24 5.80 -0.07
C PRO A 131 -10.74 5.55 0.01
N LEU A 132 -10.31 4.28 0.04
CA LEU A 132 -8.89 3.92 0.05
C LEU A 132 -8.21 4.22 -1.27
N PHE A 133 -8.89 3.98 -2.40
CA PHE A 133 -8.36 4.32 -3.72
C PHE A 133 -8.23 5.85 -3.89
N THR A 134 -9.28 6.61 -3.56
CA THR A 134 -9.27 8.07 -3.75
C THR A 134 -8.26 8.77 -2.86
N THR A 135 -8.02 8.25 -1.64
CA THR A 135 -7.08 8.82 -0.67
C THR A 135 -5.64 8.39 -0.91
N TYR A 136 -5.38 7.08 -1.05
CA TYR A 136 -4.04 6.51 -0.99
C TYR A 136 -3.45 6.14 -2.35
N GLU A 137 -4.19 6.28 -3.45
CA GLU A 137 -3.76 5.78 -4.76
C GLU A 137 -3.94 6.80 -5.89
N GLN A 138 -5.14 7.37 -6.02
CA GLN A 138 -5.49 8.27 -7.11
C GLN A 138 -4.53 9.48 -7.27
N PRO A 139 -4.09 10.18 -6.22
CA PRO A 139 -3.18 11.33 -6.38
C PRO A 139 -1.85 10.93 -7.03
N ALA A 140 -1.28 9.79 -6.65
CA ALA A 140 -0.05 9.26 -7.23
C ALA A 140 -0.26 8.78 -8.67
N VAL A 141 -1.40 8.12 -8.97
CA VAL A 141 -1.79 7.74 -10.34
C VAL A 141 -1.89 8.97 -11.25
N ALA A 142 -2.58 10.02 -10.80
CA ALA A 142 -2.74 11.26 -11.55
C ALA A 142 -1.38 11.95 -11.80
N LEU A 143 -0.48 11.96 -10.82
CA LEU A 143 0.87 12.48 -10.99
C LEU A 143 1.69 11.66 -11.99
N ALA A 144 1.66 10.34 -11.90
CA ALA A 144 2.38 9.45 -12.81
C ALA A 144 1.93 9.64 -14.27
N GLU A 145 0.62 9.72 -14.51
CA GLU A 145 0.09 10.00 -15.86
C GLU A 145 0.45 11.41 -16.36
N ARG A 146 0.43 12.42 -15.48
CA ARG A 146 0.84 13.78 -15.82
C ARG A 146 2.28 13.85 -16.32
N LEU A 147 3.15 12.98 -15.80
CA LEU A 147 4.55 12.89 -16.18
C LEU A 147 4.77 12.19 -17.54
N GLY A 148 3.74 11.59 -18.13
CA GLY A 148 3.82 10.92 -19.43
C GLY A 148 4.73 9.68 -19.43
N LEU A 149 4.85 9.01 -18.29
CA LEU A 149 5.72 7.86 -18.11
C LEU A 149 5.15 6.59 -18.79
N PRO A 150 6.00 5.62 -19.16
CA PRO A 150 5.54 4.30 -19.61
C PRO A 150 4.97 3.53 -18.40
N LEU A 151 3.67 3.64 -18.18
CA LEU A 151 3.00 3.02 -17.03
C LEU A 151 2.48 1.61 -17.34
N ALA A 152 2.45 0.78 -16.31
CA ALA A 152 1.66 -0.43 -16.26
C ALA A 152 0.80 -0.42 -14.99
N TYR A 153 -0.30 -1.16 -15.01
CA TYR A 153 -1.25 -1.24 -13.89
C TYR A 153 -1.48 -2.70 -13.54
N LEU A 154 -1.33 -3.04 -12.26
CA LEU A 154 -1.62 -4.35 -11.71
C LEU A 154 -2.34 -4.19 -10.37
N THR A 155 -2.96 -5.26 -9.89
CA THR A 155 -3.38 -5.38 -8.50
C THR A 155 -2.42 -6.30 -7.73
N THR A 156 -2.45 -6.24 -6.41
CA THR A 156 -1.75 -7.22 -5.57
C THR A 156 -2.16 -8.67 -5.87
N MET A 157 -3.42 -8.88 -6.30
CA MET A 157 -3.95 -10.18 -6.69
C MET A 157 -3.41 -10.66 -8.04
N ASP A 158 -3.16 -9.75 -8.99
CA ASP A 158 -2.58 -10.11 -10.30
C ASP A 158 -1.15 -10.64 -10.14
N ILE A 159 -0.35 -10.01 -9.27
CA ILE A 159 1.04 -10.42 -9.03
C ILE A 159 1.10 -11.75 -8.26
N ASP A 160 0.17 -12.00 -7.33
CA ASP A 160 0.03 -13.32 -6.71
C ASP A 160 -0.31 -14.41 -7.73
N ARG A 161 -1.20 -14.11 -8.67
CA ARG A 161 -1.62 -15.06 -9.72
C ARG A 161 -0.51 -15.35 -10.74
N GLU A 162 0.25 -14.33 -11.12
CA GLU A 162 1.26 -14.41 -12.17
C GLU A 162 2.63 -13.94 -11.64
N PRO A 163 3.40 -14.81 -10.97
CA PRO A 163 4.62 -14.42 -10.27
C PRO A 163 5.72 -13.85 -11.19
N ASP A 164 5.62 -14.13 -12.50
CA ASP A 164 6.55 -13.67 -13.53
C ASP A 164 6.15 -12.32 -14.16
N ILE A 165 4.97 -11.76 -13.82
CA ILE A 165 4.42 -10.58 -14.49
C ILE A 165 5.30 -9.35 -14.36
N LEU A 166 6.16 -9.29 -13.34
CA LEU A 166 7.09 -8.18 -13.06
C LEU A 166 8.44 -8.29 -13.81
N ARG A 167 8.66 -9.37 -14.56
CA ARG A 167 9.92 -9.59 -15.28
C ARG A 167 10.19 -8.45 -16.26
N GLY A 168 11.30 -7.75 -16.03
CA GLY A 168 11.76 -6.64 -16.87
C GLY A 168 11.07 -5.29 -16.58
N ALA A 169 10.23 -5.19 -15.55
CA ALA A 169 9.70 -3.89 -15.10
C ALA A 169 10.85 -2.96 -14.71
N HIS A 170 10.73 -1.67 -15.01
CA HIS A 170 11.71 -0.67 -14.57
C HIS A 170 11.49 -0.26 -13.12
N GLY A 171 10.22 -0.21 -12.68
CA GLY A 171 9.90 0.00 -11.28
C GLY A 171 8.54 -0.54 -10.89
N VAL A 172 8.34 -0.80 -9.60
CA VAL A 172 7.08 -1.19 -8.98
C VAL A 172 6.75 -0.20 -7.87
N VAL A 173 5.51 0.27 -7.82
CA VAL A 173 5.05 1.25 -6.84
C VAL A 173 3.95 0.65 -5.97
N SER A 174 4.29 0.41 -4.71
CA SER A 174 3.35 0.23 -3.61
C SER A 174 2.82 1.60 -3.21
N LEU A 175 1.51 1.78 -3.30
CA LEU A 175 0.85 3.08 -3.06
C LEU A 175 0.67 3.34 -1.55
N GLY A 176 -0.17 4.30 -1.18
CA GLY A 176 -0.16 4.94 0.15
C GLY A 176 -0.52 4.05 1.34
N HIS A 177 -1.21 2.92 1.14
CA HIS A 177 -1.49 1.93 2.18
C HIS A 177 -1.65 0.51 1.60
N ASP A 178 -0.55 -0.25 1.55
CA ASP A 178 -0.50 -1.60 0.95
C ASP A 178 -0.06 -2.66 1.98
N GLU A 179 -0.88 -2.84 3.02
CA GLU A 179 -0.56 -3.63 4.22
C GLU A 179 -0.57 -5.15 4.00
N TYR A 180 -1.43 -5.67 3.13
CA TYR A 180 -1.79 -7.10 3.09
C TYR A 180 -1.17 -7.83 1.89
N TRP A 181 -0.13 -8.64 2.14
CA TRP A 181 0.67 -9.29 1.09
C TRP A 181 0.68 -10.82 1.22
N THR A 182 0.55 -11.51 0.07
CA THR A 182 0.75 -12.96 0.03
C THR A 182 2.24 -13.31 -0.08
N PRO A 183 2.64 -14.55 0.29
CA PRO A 183 4.00 -15.00 0.04
C PRO A 183 4.41 -14.98 -1.44
N ALA A 184 3.48 -15.26 -2.36
CA ALA A 184 3.78 -15.21 -3.80
C ALA A 184 4.03 -13.78 -4.29
N LEU A 185 3.18 -12.83 -3.89
CA LEU A 185 3.38 -11.40 -4.17
C LEU A 185 4.74 -10.92 -3.65
N ARG A 186 5.05 -11.19 -2.38
CA ARG A 186 6.32 -10.76 -1.78
C ARG A 186 7.52 -11.34 -2.53
N ARG A 187 7.50 -12.64 -2.86
CA ARG A 187 8.57 -13.28 -3.63
C ARG A 187 8.71 -12.67 -5.03
N ALA A 188 7.63 -12.40 -5.74
CA ALA A 188 7.67 -11.80 -7.07
C ALA A 188 8.30 -10.40 -7.06
N VAL A 189 7.92 -9.54 -6.09
CA VAL A 189 8.50 -8.19 -5.94
C VAL A 189 9.97 -8.27 -5.52
N THR A 190 10.31 -9.18 -4.60
CA THR A 190 11.69 -9.40 -4.15
C THR A 190 12.57 -9.87 -5.32
N ALA A 191 12.10 -10.83 -6.11
CA ALA A 191 12.82 -11.32 -7.29
C ALA A 191 12.99 -10.25 -8.36
N ALA A 192 11.98 -9.41 -8.60
CA ALA A 192 12.08 -8.27 -9.52
C ALA A 192 13.14 -7.27 -9.03
N ARG A 193 13.14 -6.92 -7.74
CA ARG A 193 14.15 -6.07 -7.12
C ARG A 193 15.56 -6.64 -7.29
N ASP A 194 15.74 -7.92 -7.02
CA ASP A 194 17.04 -8.57 -7.12
C ASP A 194 17.55 -8.63 -8.56
N ALA A 195 16.63 -8.63 -9.54
CA ALA A 195 16.92 -8.51 -10.97
C ALA A 195 17.12 -7.06 -11.47
N GLY A 196 17.02 -6.04 -10.61
CA GLY A 196 17.27 -4.64 -10.94
C GLY A 196 16.04 -3.76 -11.12
N THR A 197 14.82 -4.27 -10.91
CA THR A 197 13.59 -3.46 -10.90
C THR A 197 13.55 -2.58 -9.66
N ASN A 198 13.33 -1.27 -9.82
CA ASN A 198 13.21 -0.37 -8.67
C ASN A 198 11.91 -0.61 -7.88
N VAL A 199 11.88 -0.32 -6.58
CA VAL A 199 10.66 -0.47 -5.77
C VAL A 199 10.40 0.77 -4.92
N ALA A 200 9.23 1.38 -5.08
CA ALA A 200 8.81 2.53 -4.29
C ALA A 200 7.67 2.13 -3.35
N PHE A 201 7.81 2.45 -2.07
CA PHE A 201 6.74 2.38 -1.07
C PHE A 201 6.36 3.82 -0.72
N LEU A 202 5.19 4.27 -1.18
CA LEU A 202 4.69 5.64 -0.98
C LEU A 202 3.79 5.76 0.26
N GLY A 203 3.98 4.89 1.24
CA GLY A 203 3.15 4.79 2.43
C GLY A 203 3.96 4.47 3.68
N ALA A 204 3.27 3.95 4.69
CA ALA A 204 3.83 3.21 5.81
C ALA A 204 3.07 1.89 5.92
N ASN A 205 3.50 0.98 6.80
CA ASN A 205 2.79 -0.28 7.05
C ASN A 205 2.64 -1.18 5.82
N ALA A 206 3.50 -1.00 4.81
CA ALA A 206 3.49 -1.82 3.61
C ALA A 206 4.02 -3.24 3.92
N CYS A 207 3.37 -4.26 3.34
CA CYS A 207 3.75 -5.66 3.54
C CYS A 207 3.77 -6.10 5.02
N PHE A 208 2.97 -5.51 5.91
CA PHE A 208 2.94 -5.88 7.33
C PHE A 208 2.22 -7.20 7.62
N ARG A 209 1.09 -7.44 6.94
CA ARG A 209 0.27 -8.65 7.14
C ARG A 209 0.54 -9.69 6.07
N ARG A 210 0.90 -10.90 6.49
CA ARG A 210 0.91 -12.08 5.63
C ARG A 210 -0.51 -12.61 5.47
N ILE A 211 -0.93 -12.79 4.22
CA ILE A 211 -2.24 -13.34 3.86
C ILE A 211 -2.14 -14.53 2.92
N ARG A 212 -3.27 -15.25 2.80
CA ARG A 212 -3.52 -16.19 1.72
C ARG A 212 -4.70 -15.71 0.89
N LEU A 213 -4.66 -16.02 -0.41
CA LEU A 213 -5.80 -15.90 -1.30
C LEU A 213 -6.34 -17.30 -1.59
N GLU A 214 -7.61 -17.49 -1.33
CA GLU A 214 -8.33 -18.76 -1.53
C GLU A 214 -9.51 -18.56 -2.48
N ASN A 215 -10.08 -19.67 -2.95
CA ASN A 215 -11.25 -19.66 -3.80
C ASN A 215 -12.50 -19.29 -3.00
N SER A 216 -13.42 -18.59 -3.65
CA SER A 216 -14.79 -18.41 -3.16
C SER A 216 -15.79 -18.99 -4.17
N ALA A 217 -17.08 -18.93 -3.85
CA ALA A 217 -18.14 -19.24 -4.82
C ALA A 217 -18.10 -18.33 -6.07
N GLY A 218 -17.51 -17.13 -5.96
CA GLY A 218 -17.32 -16.22 -7.09
C GLY A 218 -16.08 -16.49 -7.95
N GLY A 219 -15.20 -17.44 -7.56
CA GLY A 219 -14.03 -17.84 -8.34
C GLY A 219 -12.70 -17.84 -7.59
N ASP A 220 -11.61 -17.95 -8.37
CA ASP A 220 -10.23 -18.05 -7.88
C ASP A 220 -9.73 -16.78 -7.20
N ARG A 221 -9.01 -16.92 -6.07
CA ARG A 221 -8.38 -15.82 -5.30
C ARG A 221 -9.33 -14.70 -4.87
N ARG A 222 -10.58 -15.05 -4.58
CA ARG A 222 -11.61 -14.09 -4.16
C ARG A 222 -11.90 -14.11 -2.66
N LEU A 223 -11.15 -14.90 -1.89
CA LEU A 223 -11.20 -14.92 -0.44
C LEU A 223 -9.84 -14.52 0.15
N VAL A 224 -9.78 -13.41 0.89
CA VAL A 224 -8.57 -12.97 1.59
C VAL A 224 -8.59 -13.51 3.01
N VAL A 225 -7.67 -14.43 3.33
CA VAL A 225 -7.59 -15.08 4.64
C VAL A 225 -6.50 -14.44 5.49
N CYS A 226 -6.82 -14.09 6.74
CA CYS A 226 -5.87 -13.55 7.71
C CYS A 226 -6.33 -13.81 9.15
N TYR A 227 -5.57 -14.64 9.88
CA TYR A 227 -5.85 -14.95 11.27
C TYR A 227 -5.27 -13.91 12.25
N LYS A 228 -4.28 -13.10 11.82
CA LYS A 228 -3.68 -12.01 12.62
C LYS A 228 -3.18 -12.54 13.97
N THR A 229 -3.72 -12.02 15.08
CA THR A 229 -3.39 -12.46 16.45
C THR A 229 -3.97 -13.84 16.80
N ASP A 230 -4.89 -14.39 16.00
CA ASP A 230 -5.42 -15.75 16.13
C ASP A 230 -4.58 -16.77 15.34
N ALA A 231 -3.31 -16.48 15.01
CA ALA A 231 -2.48 -17.32 14.13
C ALA A 231 -2.42 -18.80 14.54
N ALA A 232 -2.45 -19.10 15.84
CA ALA A 232 -2.47 -20.48 16.35
C ALA A 232 -3.74 -21.28 15.97
N ARG A 233 -4.80 -20.58 15.53
CA ARG A 233 -6.04 -21.18 15.00
C ARG A 233 -6.02 -21.37 13.49
N ASP A 234 -4.98 -20.87 12.81
CA ASP A 234 -4.80 -21.05 11.38
C ASP A 234 -4.58 -22.54 11.07
N PRO A 235 -5.36 -23.17 10.17
CA PRO A 235 -5.23 -24.59 9.86
C PRO A 235 -3.83 -25.02 9.36
N LEU A 236 -3.02 -24.07 8.90
CA LEU A 236 -1.65 -24.31 8.46
C LEU A 236 -0.60 -24.19 9.57
N TYR A 237 -0.98 -23.77 10.78
CA TYR A 237 -0.06 -23.64 11.91
C TYR A 237 0.55 -24.99 12.30
N GLY A 238 1.88 -25.07 12.32
CA GLY A 238 2.64 -26.29 12.56
C GLY A 238 2.62 -27.30 11.39
N ARG A 239 2.04 -26.93 10.24
CA ARG A 239 1.97 -27.78 9.03
C ARG A 239 2.69 -27.14 7.84
N ASP A 240 2.44 -25.85 7.63
CA ASP A 240 3.11 -25.00 6.64
C ASP A 240 3.21 -23.59 7.22
N ASP A 241 4.20 -23.41 8.11
CA ASP A 241 4.39 -22.18 8.87
C ASP A 241 4.69 -20.97 7.96
N ALA A 242 5.26 -21.19 6.77
CA ALA A 242 5.49 -20.14 5.78
C ALA A 242 4.18 -19.57 5.21
N ALA A 243 3.09 -20.34 5.26
CA ALA A 243 1.77 -19.95 4.77
C ALA A 243 0.82 -19.45 5.88
N VAL A 244 1.21 -19.56 7.16
CA VAL A 244 0.42 -19.06 8.31
C VAL A 244 0.20 -17.55 8.22
N THR A 245 -1.04 -17.10 8.40
CA THR A 245 -1.41 -15.69 8.20
C THR A 245 -1.37 -14.87 9.48
N THR A 246 -0.26 -14.17 9.65
CA THR A 246 0.00 -13.26 10.78
C THR A 246 0.93 -12.13 10.33
N ASP A 247 1.55 -11.42 11.25
CA ASP A 247 2.51 -10.36 10.91
C ASP A 247 3.75 -10.97 10.30
N TRP A 248 4.27 -10.35 9.25
CA TRP A 248 5.41 -10.89 8.50
C TRP A 248 6.63 -11.11 9.39
N ARG A 249 6.86 -10.24 10.37
CA ARG A 249 7.94 -10.33 11.37
C ARG A 249 7.69 -11.34 12.50
N ALA A 250 6.47 -11.85 12.67
CA ALA A 250 6.10 -12.68 13.80
C ALA A 250 6.33 -14.19 13.54
N PRO A 251 6.50 -15.01 14.59
CA PRO A 251 6.42 -16.47 14.48
C PRO A 251 5.07 -16.91 13.88
N PRO A 252 4.98 -18.09 13.23
CA PRO A 252 5.96 -19.18 13.28
C PRO A 252 7.05 -19.13 12.20
N HIS A 253 6.93 -18.26 11.20
CA HIS A 253 7.92 -18.10 10.13
C HIS A 253 8.25 -16.61 9.95
N PRO A 254 9.11 -16.03 10.81
CA PRO A 254 9.43 -14.60 10.76
C PRO A 254 10.26 -14.27 9.51
N ASP A 255 9.78 -13.30 8.75
CA ASP A 255 10.44 -12.67 7.61
C ASP A 255 10.06 -11.19 7.64
N PRO A 256 10.80 -10.34 8.38
CA PRO A 256 10.41 -8.95 8.62
C PRO A 256 10.43 -8.12 7.33
N GLU A 257 9.51 -7.17 7.24
CA GLU A 257 9.18 -6.34 6.08
C GLU A 257 10.40 -5.56 5.57
N HIS A 258 11.24 -5.08 6.49
CA HIS A 258 12.42 -4.27 6.16
C HIS A 258 13.44 -4.99 5.29
N SER A 259 13.43 -6.33 5.23
CA SER A 259 14.26 -7.08 4.28
C SER A 259 13.91 -6.77 2.82
N LEU A 260 12.72 -6.23 2.58
CA LEU A 260 12.23 -5.71 1.31
C LEU A 260 12.04 -4.19 1.31
N THR A 261 11.37 -3.62 2.30
CA THR A 261 10.99 -2.20 2.31
C THR A 261 12.11 -1.27 2.77
N GLY A 262 13.15 -1.79 3.44
CA GLY A 262 14.20 -1.01 4.10
C GLY A 262 13.81 -0.43 5.46
N THR A 263 12.52 -0.39 5.80
CA THR A 263 11.97 0.17 7.04
C THR A 263 10.97 -0.81 7.68
N LEU A 264 10.74 -0.69 8.99
CA LEU A 264 9.71 -1.45 9.70
C LEU A 264 8.57 -0.52 10.11
N TYR A 265 7.33 -0.97 9.93
CA TYR A 265 6.17 -0.36 10.59
C TYR A 265 6.39 -0.34 12.10
N GLU A 266 6.15 0.82 12.70
CA GLU A 266 6.51 1.10 14.08
C GLU A 266 5.34 1.37 15.00
N ALA A 267 4.32 2.15 14.62
CA ALA A 267 3.10 2.29 15.40
C ALA A 267 2.05 3.18 14.73
N ASN A 268 0.88 3.21 15.36
CA ASN A 268 -0.18 4.18 15.15
C ASN A 268 -0.93 4.47 16.48
N PRO A 269 -1.68 5.57 16.60
CA PRO A 269 -1.69 6.72 15.71
C PRO A 269 -0.51 7.66 16.01
N ALA A 270 0.06 8.26 14.97
CA ALA A 270 1.07 9.31 15.05
C ALA A 270 0.67 10.54 14.24
N THR A 271 1.11 11.71 14.68
CA THR A 271 1.10 12.94 13.88
C THR A 271 2.35 13.73 14.24
N ALA A 272 3.20 13.95 13.25
CA ALA A 272 4.43 14.69 13.41
C ALA A 272 4.82 15.40 12.11
N ASP A 273 5.78 16.31 12.22
CA ASP A 273 6.38 16.97 11.07
C ASP A 273 7.38 16.03 10.41
N TYR A 274 7.42 16.03 9.08
CA TYR A 274 8.45 15.33 8.31
C TYR A 274 9.71 16.20 8.22
N VAL A 275 10.84 15.72 8.72
CA VAL A 275 12.08 16.51 8.81
C VAL A 275 13.16 15.96 7.89
N VAL A 276 13.58 16.76 6.90
CA VAL A 276 14.65 16.43 5.97
C VAL A 276 15.99 16.41 6.69
N THR A 277 16.75 15.32 6.54
CA THR A 277 18.12 15.23 7.07
C THR A 277 19.17 15.33 5.98
N GLU A 278 18.96 14.70 4.82
CA GLU A 278 19.94 14.71 3.72
C GLU A 278 19.45 15.56 2.54
N PRO A 279 19.52 16.91 2.60
CA PRO A 279 18.93 17.79 1.58
C PRO A 279 19.59 17.69 0.21
N ASP A 280 20.84 17.20 0.14
CA ASP A 280 21.60 17.04 -1.10
C ASP A 280 21.28 15.71 -1.80
N HIS A 281 20.43 14.86 -1.20
CA HIS A 281 19.98 13.62 -1.83
C HIS A 281 19.18 13.92 -3.11
N TRP A 282 19.40 13.14 -4.17
CA TRP A 282 18.82 13.36 -5.51
C TRP A 282 17.29 13.46 -5.53
N LEU A 283 16.60 12.82 -4.58
CA LEU A 283 15.14 12.93 -4.44
C LEU A 283 14.67 14.37 -4.17
N PHE A 284 15.49 15.17 -3.50
CA PHE A 284 15.14 16.52 -3.08
C PHE A 284 15.67 17.59 -4.06
N GLU A 285 16.26 17.20 -5.18
CA GLU A 285 16.72 18.13 -6.21
C GLU A 285 15.56 19.05 -6.67
N GLY A 286 15.83 20.36 -6.71
CA GLY A 286 14.83 21.36 -7.11
C GLY A 286 13.70 21.60 -6.10
N THR A 287 13.74 21.02 -4.90
CA THR A 287 12.77 21.33 -3.83
C THR A 287 13.13 22.59 -3.04
N GLY A 288 14.43 22.91 -2.94
CA GLY A 288 14.95 24.04 -2.16
C GLY A 288 15.02 23.81 -0.66
N VAL A 289 14.83 22.56 -0.21
CA VAL A 289 14.94 22.18 1.20
C VAL A 289 16.37 22.31 1.71
N ARG A 290 16.49 22.44 3.03
CA ARG A 290 17.77 22.42 3.77
C ARG A 290 17.66 21.36 4.86
N ARG A 291 18.80 20.97 5.44
CA ARG A 291 18.81 20.12 6.63
C ARG A 291 17.93 20.77 7.71
N GLY A 292 16.98 20.01 8.26
CA GLY A 292 16.02 20.48 9.24
C GLY A 292 14.76 21.15 8.67
N THR A 293 14.61 21.28 7.35
CA THR A 293 13.32 21.70 6.77
C THR A 293 12.24 20.70 7.18
N ALA A 294 11.15 21.22 7.74
CA ALA A 294 10.05 20.45 8.30
C ALA A 294 8.76 20.68 7.51
N PHE A 295 8.03 19.59 7.22
CA PHE A 295 6.71 19.63 6.59
C PHE A 295 5.65 19.18 7.58
N ARG A 296 4.80 20.13 7.95
CA ARG A 296 3.88 19.96 9.06
C ARG A 296 2.89 18.82 8.83
N ASN A 297 2.70 17.98 9.85
CA ASN A 297 1.73 16.88 9.87
C ASN A 297 1.90 15.81 8.77
N LEU A 298 2.99 15.83 8.00
CA LEU A 298 3.24 14.87 6.91
C LEU A 298 3.54 13.46 7.43
N VAL A 299 4.02 13.30 8.66
CA VAL A 299 4.15 11.98 9.29
C VAL A 299 2.83 11.60 9.96
N GLY A 300 2.27 10.47 9.55
CA GLY A 300 1.06 9.88 10.14
C GLY A 300 0.17 9.21 9.09
N THR A 301 -1.01 8.71 9.45
CA THR A 301 -1.36 8.28 10.82
C THR A 301 -0.47 7.12 11.30
N GLU A 302 0.13 6.40 10.35
CA GLU A 302 1.08 5.32 10.58
C GLU A 302 2.45 5.74 10.07
N TYR A 303 3.50 5.19 10.67
CA TYR A 303 4.88 5.50 10.33
C TYR A 303 5.77 4.27 10.41
N ASP A 304 6.83 4.29 9.58
CA ASP A 304 7.88 3.29 9.58
C ASP A 304 9.20 3.94 10.05
N ARG A 305 10.16 3.12 10.49
CA ARG A 305 11.56 3.55 10.76
C ARG A 305 12.58 2.50 10.38
N VAL A 306 13.83 2.94 10.24
CA VAL A 306 14.97 2.04 10.06
C VAL A 306 15.46 1.60 11.45
N ASN A 307 15.38 0.30 11.72
CA ASN A 307 15.71 -0.22 13.06
C ASN A 307 17.14 -0.74 13.18
N GLY A 308 17.80 -1.01 12.04
CA GLY A 308 19.07 -1.73 12.00
C GLY A 308 18.91 -3.19 12.41
N GLY A 309 19.68 -4.08 11.78
CA GLY A 309 19.60 -5.51 12.06
C GLY A 309 20.23 -6.34 10.95
N ALA A 310 20.37 -7.65 11.18
CA ALA A 310 21.04 -8.56 10.26
C ALA A 310 20.37 -8.62 8.87
N THR A 311 19.06 -8.39 8.81
CA THR A 311 18.27 -8.40 7.57
C THR A 311 17.99 -7.01 7.00
N THR A 312 18.51 -5.94 7.62
CA THR A 312 18.43 -4.58 7.05
C THR A 312 19.30 -4.48 5.81
N PRO A 313 18.74 -4.12 4.63
CA PRO A 313 19.53 -3.94 3.42
C PRO A 313 20.61 -2.88 3.61
N ARG A 314 21.80 -3.11 3.05
CA ARG A 314 22.90 -2.14 3.00
C ARG A 314 23.53 -2.10 1.60
N PRO A 315 24.02 -0.93 1.14
CA PRO A 315 23.98 0.37 1.80
C PRO A 315 22.57 0.95 1.87
N ILE A 316 22.24 1.65 2.96
CA ILE A 316 20.95 2.35 3.14
C ILE A 316 21.16 3.79 3.64
N GLU A 317 20.44 4.72 3.00
CA GLU A 317 20.39 6.14 3.31
C GLU A 317 19.07 6.48 4.00
N VAL A 318 19.14 6.96 5.24
CA VAL A 318 18.04 7.68 5.88
C VAL A 318 18.08 9.13 5.38
N VAL A 319 17.08 9.54 4.61
CA VAL A 319 17.04 10.87 3.96
C VAL A 319 16.18 11.88 4.72
N ALA A 320 15.29 11.38 5.60
CA ALA A 320 14.48 12.16 6.51
C ALA A 320 14.31 11.38 7.82
N HIS A 321 14.32 12.09 8.94
CA HIS A 321 14.29 11.52 10.29
C HIS A 321 13.49 12.43 11.21
N SER A 322 12.32 11.96 11.63
CA SER A 322 11.27 12.79 12.24
C SER A 322 10.93 12.31 13.63
N ARG A 323 11.32 13.06 14.67
CA ARG A 323 11.01 12.71 16.06
C ARG A 323 9.52 12.82 16.33
N LEU A 324 8.98 11.87 17.09
CA LEU A 324 7.56 11.86 17.45
C LEU A 324 7.29 11.16 18.79
N VAL A 325 6.04 11.22 19.24
CA VAL A 325 5.53 10.40 20.34
C VAL A 325 4.31 9.64 19.84
N CYS A 326 4.30 8.32 20.01
CA CYS A 326 3.18 7.46 19.69
C CYS A 326 2.79 6.65 20.93
N ARG A 327 1.50 6.67 21.31
CA ARG A 327 0.98 5.98 22.50
C ARG A 327 1.76 6.29 23.80
N GLY A 328 2.25 7.52 23.95
CA GLY A 328 3.05 7.96 25.11
C GLY A 328 4.52 7.54 25.06
N VAL A 329 4.95 6.81 24.02
CA VAL A 329 6.33 6.37 23.83
C VAL A 329 7.01 7.26 22.79
N ARG A 330 8.21 7.76 23.12
CA ARG A 330 9.04 8.50 22.16
C ARG A 330 9.45 7.56 21.03
N SER A 331 9.51 8.04 19.80
CA SER A 331 10.03 7.27 18.66
C SER A 331 10.43 8.25 17.55
N TYR A 332 10.68 7.74 16.36
CA TYR A 332 10.92 8.53 15.16
C TYR A 332 10.40 7.80 13.91
N ALA A 333 10.13 8.57 12.86
CA ALA A 333 9.78 8.07 11.53
C ALA A 333 10.90 8.40 10.53
N ASP A 334 11.24 7.44 9.66
CA ASP A 334 12.30 7.59 8.67
C ASP A 334 11.78 7.42 7.24
N SER A 335 12.27 8.24 6.32
CA SER A 335 12.32 7.85 4.91
C SER A 335 13.69 7.29 4.58
N ALA A 336 13.73 6.18 3.85
CA ALA A 336 14.98 5.52 3.53
C ALA A 336 15.07 5.08 2.06
N TYR A 337 16.29 5.11 1.54
CA TYR A 337 16.66 4.66 0.20
C TYR A 337 17.81 3.65 0.29
N TYR A 338 17.68 2.49 -0.34
CA TYR A 338 18.78 1.52 -0.45
C TYR A 338 18.94 1.03 -1.89
N THR A 339 20.11 0.48 -2.20
CA THR A 339 20.38 -0.11 -3.52
C THR A 339 20.85 -1.55 -3.43
N THR A 340 20.50 -2.38 -4.41
CA THR A 340 20.87 -3.80 -4.46
C THR A 340 22.04 -4.09 -5.40
N PRO A 341 22.72 -5.25 -5.25
CA PRO A 341 23.72 -5.70 -6.23
C PRO A 341 23.19 -5.82 -7.67
N GLY A 342 21.90 -6.12 -7.85
CA GLY A 342 21.23 -6.14 -9.16
C GLY A 342 21.07 -4.75 -9.80
N GLY A 343 21.31 -3.68 -9.02
CA GLY A 343 21.23 -2.28 -9.45
C GLY A 343 19.87 -1.64 -9.20
N ALA A 344 18.93 -2.31 -8.53
CA ALA A 344 17.66 -1.69 -8.15
C ALA A 344 17.91 -0.62 -7.07
N GLY A 345 17.15 0.47 -7.14
CA GLY A 345 16.93 1.36 -6.01
C GLY A 345 15.58 1.07 -5.35
N VAL A 346 15.55 1.12 -4.03
CA VAL A 346 14.32 0.96 -3.24
C VAL A 346 14.15 2.15 -2.31
N PHE A 347 13.00 2.81 -2.39
CA PHE A 347 12.68 3.97 -1.56
C PHE A 347 11.40 3.73 -0.78
N ASN A 348 11.42 4.00 0.53
CA ASN A 348 10.22 4.03 1.37
C ASN A 348 10.05 5.44 1.99
N THR A 349 8.86 6.02 1.83
CA THR A 349 8.50 7.31 2.43
C THR A 349 8.33 7.22 3.95
N GLY A 350 7.96 6.05 4.47
CA GLY A 350 7.81 5.77 5.90
C GLY A 350 6.66 6.51 6.58
N THR A 351 5.70 7.01 5.79
CA THR A 351 4.50 7.70 6.29
C THR A 351 3.31 7.42 5.39
N MET A 352 2.18 7.05 5.99
CA MET A 352 0.93 6.74 5.28
C MET A 352 0.29 7.98 4.62
N ARG A 353 0.59 9.18 5.11
CA ARG A 353 0.09 10.47 4.59
C ARG A 353 0.80 10.93 3.32
N TRP A 354 1.81 10.22 2.81
CA TRP A 354 2.58 10.70 1.67
C TRP A 354 1.72 10.91 0.42
N VAL A 355 0.96 9.90 -0.01
CA VAL A 355 0.09 10.04 -1.20
C VAL A 355 -1.05 11.04 -0.96
N GLU A 356 -1.67 11.02 0.22
CA GLU A 356 -2.71 11.98 0.60
C GLU A 356 -2.20 13.42 0.49
N SER A 357 -0.96 13.67 0.92
CA SER A 357 -0.37 15.01 0.89
C SER A 357 -0.22 15.60 -0.50
N LEU A 358 -0.28 14.80 -1.57
CA LEU A 358 -0.09 15.26 -2.95
C LEU A 358 -1.20 16.22 -3.42
N THR A 359 -2.37 16.25 -2.75
CA THR A 359 -3.45 17.19 -3.09
C THR A 359 -3.35 18.52 -2.32
N GLY A 360 -2.73 18.52 -1.13
CA GLY A 360 -2.42 19.72 -0.34
C GLY A 360 -3.54 20.28 0.52
N ASP A 361 -4.71 19.64 0.52
CA ASP A 361 -5.91 20.01 1.26
C ASP A 361 -6.66 18.80 1.86
N GLY A 362 -6.10 17.59 1.71
CA GLY A 362 -6.77 16.29 1.94
C GLY A 362 -7.21 15.99 3.38
N GLY A 363 -6.86 16.83 4.35
CA GLY A 363 -7.18 16.63 5.75
C GLY A 363 -5.97 16.89 6.66
N HIS A 364 -6.15 16.60 7.95
CA HIS A 364 -5.07 16.53 8.96
C HIS A 364 -4.20 17.78 9.14
N GLY A 365 -4.62 18.94 8.59
CA GLY A 365 -3.86 20.19 8.67
C GLY A 365 -2.53 20.13 7.92
N ILE A 366 -2.44 19.36 6.82
CA ILE A 366 -1.29 19.34 5.93
C ILE A 366 -1.31 20.62 5.07
N PRO A 367 -0.27 21.47 5.11
CA PRO A 367 -0.28 22.73 4.37
C PRO A 367 0.04 22.56 2.86
N PRO A 368 -0.41 23.48 1.98
CA PRO A 368 -0.22 23.35 0.53
C PRO A 368 1.24 23.33 0.04
N ASP A 369 2.18 23.84 0.82
CA ASP A 369 3.61 23.73 0.55
C ASP A 369 4.12 22.28 0.66
N THR A 370 3.51 21.48 1.52
CA THR A 370 3.77 20.04 1.63
C THR A 370 3.44 19.32 0.33
N ALA A 371 2.30 19.62 -0.30
CA ALA A 371 1.95 19.04 -1.60
C ALA A 371 2.93 19.41 -2.71
N ARG A 372 3.47 20.63 -2.69
CA ARG A 372 4.52 21.03 -3.63
C ARG A 372 5.80 20.24 -3.41
N PHE A 373 6.18 20.01 -2.14
CA PHE A 373 7.34 19.20 -1.79
C PHE A 373 7.13 17.74 -2.19
N THR A 374 6.12 17.06 -1.68
CA THR A 374 5.86 15.64 -1.95
C THR A 374 5.58 15.40 -3.43
N GLY A 375 4.91 16.31 -4.12
CA GLY A 375 4.70 16.27 -5.56
C GLY A 375 6.00 16.36 -6.37
N ARG A 376 6.94 17.23 -5.98
CA ARG A 376 8.27 17.31 -6.61
C ARG A 376 9.10 16.07 -6.35
N VAL A 377 9.16 15.61 -5.10
CA VAL A 377 9.93 14.42 -4.71
C VAL A 377 9.41 13.17 -5.41
N THR A 378 8.08 12.97 -5.42
CA THR A 378 7.45 11.82 -6.11
C THR A 378 7.68 11.89 -7.62
N ALA A 379 7.68 13.09 -8.21
CA ALA A 379 7.99 13.24 -9.63
C ALA A 379 9.45 12.92 -9.97
N SER A 380 10.40 13.32 -9.12
CA SER A 380 11.82 12.95 -9.26
C SER A 380 12.00 11.44 -9.13
N LEU A 381 11.40 10.83 -8.11
CA LEU A 381 11.39 9.38 -7.89
C LEU A 381 10.86 8.63 -9.12
N PHE A 382 9.66 8.98 -9.59
CA PHE A 382 9.02 8.29 -10.72
C PHE A 382 9.81 8.40 -12.02
N ARG A 383 10.41 9.56 -12.33
CA ARG A 383 11.26 9.71 -13.52
C ARG A 383 12.48 8.81 -13.45
N VAL A 384 13.17 8.77 -12.31
CA VAL A 384 14.35 7.91 -12.12
C VAL A 384 13.94 6.44 -12.17
N PHE A 385 12.87 6.05 -11.48
CA PHE A 385 12.46 4.66 -11.40
C PHE A 385 11.88 4.12 -12.70
N ALA A 386 11.25 4.97 -13.52
CA ALA A 386 10.78 4.61 -14.85
C ALA A 386 11.92 4.47 -15.89
N ALA A 387 13.13 4.96 -15.60
CA ALA A 387 14.26 4.89 -16.52
C ALA A 387 15.04 3.56 -16.45
N GLY A 388 14.79 2.72 -15.44
CA GLY A 388 15.53 1.47 -15.21
C GLY A 388 16.40 1.54 -13.94
N PRO A 389 17.30 0.56 -13.71
CA PRO A 389 17.87 0.31 -12.38
C PRO A 389 18.55 1.55 -11.77
N ALA A 390 17.91 2.14 -10.76
CA ALA A 390 18.29 3.42 -10.18
C ALA A 390 19.61 3.32 -9.41
N GLY A 391 19.90 2.18 -8.80
CA GLY A 391 21.15 1.96 -8.07
C GLY A 391 22.42 2.04 -8.93
N ARG A 392 22.30 1.99 -10.26
CA ARG A 392 23.43 2.21 -11.17
C ARG A 392 23.77 3.68 -11.37
N SER A 393 22.77 4.57 -11.33
CA SER A 393 22.95 6.02 -11.57
C SER A 393 22.85 6.85 -10.29
N ARG A 394 22.18 6.31 -9.27
CA ARG A 394 21.92 6.88 -7.95
C ARG A 394 22.24 5.82 -6.88
N PRO A 395 23.50 5.40 -6.72
CA PRO A 395 23.89 4.42 -5.70
C PRO A 395 23.60 4.96 -4.31
N ALA A 396 23.19 4.10 -3.37
CA ALA A 396 22.97 4.53 -2.00
C ALA A 396 24.30 4.69 -1.24
N ALA A 397 24.43 5.73 -0.42
CA ALA A 397 25.57 6.01 0.45
C ALA A 397 25.23 5.76 1.92
N ASP A 398 25.67 4.62 2.48
CA ASP A 398 25.27 4.21 3.84
C ASP A 398 25.53 5.30 4.89
N ASN A 399 24.47 5.74 5.56
CA ASN A 399 24.54 6.75 6.63
C ASN A 399 23.89 6.26 7.92
N LEU A 400 23.48 5.00 8.01
CA LEU A 400 22.65 4.50 9.12
C LEU A 400 23.31 4.70 10.48
N ASP A 401 24.64 4.60 10.54
CA ASP A 401 25.41 4.77 11.78
C ASP A 401 25.37 6.21 12.34
N ALA A 402 25.00 7.19 11.51
CA ALA A 402 24.76 8.58 11.93
C ALA A 402 23.40 8.77 12.63
N HIS A 403 22.47 7.84 12.44
CA HIS A 403 21.13 7.85 13.02
C HIS A 403 21.09 6.87 14.20
N ARG A 404 21.62 7.30 15.36
CA ARG A 404 21.59 6.48 16.58
C ARG A 404 20.20 6.49 17.22
N PRO A 405 19.67 5.34 17.65
CA PRO A 405 18.47 5.30 18.49
C PRO A 405 18.73 6.07 19.80
N TYR A 406 17.68 6.67 20.37
CA TYR A 406 17.82 7.35 21.65
C TYR A 406 17.96 6.33 22.80
N GLU A 407 18.57 6.72 23.91
CA GLU A 407 18.76 5.85 25.07
C GLU A 407 17.40 5.34 25.60
N GLY A 408 17.22 4.02 25.65
CA GLY A 408 15.96 3.37 26.05
C GLY A 408 14.96 3.12 24.92
N ASP A 409 15.40 3.14 23.66
CA ASP A 409 14.59 2.75 22.49
C ASP A 409 14.01 1.32 22.66
N PRO A 410 12.68 1.17 22.73
CA PRO A 410 12.03 -0.11 23.01
C PRO A 410 12.24 -1.13 21.89
N VAL A 411 12.37 -0.70 20.64
CA VAL A 411 12.50 -1.61 19.49
C VAL A 411 13.93 -2.10 19.33
N TRP A 412 14.92 -1.27 19.69
CA TRP A 412 16.29 -1.75 19.87
C TRP A 412 16.44 -2.68 21.09
N SER A 413 15.50 -2.62 22.04
CA SER A 413 15.41 -3.53 23.19
C SER A 413 14.54 -4.79 22.97
N GLY A 414 14.04 -5.02 21.75
CA GLY A 414 13.21 -6.18 21.40
C GLY A 414 11.76 -6.12 21.91
N ARG A 415 11.21 -4.92 22.09
CA ARG A 415 9.79 -4.69 22.42
C ARG A 415 9.10 -3.92 21.29
N ASP A 416 8.15 -4.58 20.64
CA ASP A 416 7.25 -3.95 19.66
C ASP A 416 6.28 -2.97 20.37
N LEU A 417 5.95 -1.86 19.71
CA LEU A 417 5.02 -0.83 20.23
C LEU A 417 3.55 -1.06 19.84
N TRP A 418 3.24 -2.15 19.14
CA TRP A 418 1.89 -2.44 18.62
C TRP A 418 1.17 -3.55 19.37
#